data_AF-A0A819CL32-F1
#
_entry.id   AF-A0A819CL32-F1
#
_cell.length_a   1.000
_cell.length_b   1.000
_cell.length_c   1.000
_cell.angle_alpha   90.00
_cell.angle_beta   90.00
_cell.angle_gamma   90.00
#
_symmetry.space_group_name_H-M   'P 1'
#
loop_
_entity.id
_entity.type
_entity.pdbx_description
1 polymer ?
#
loop_
_entity_poly.entity_id
_entity_poly.type
_entity_poly.pdbx_seq_one_letter_code
_entity_poly.pdbx_strand_id
1 'polypeptide(L)'
;NWNDKGSKAPKLRDHSINYSDSVLLEDHPNYSNPNPEETHAVYFRKLRRFHESLPMKFTYHVISYIFFLLLFSYVLLFKFSPPSDKIPSIDWTEILTIILVSCMLIEEIHYFFTQDSVTNFGKLKSYCRDLFKPLAMIAFVLFYIGLILRFRHAGSEQDFVAARIVMAIDVAIWWLRCLSFIIVIPFLGPHLVAIGKMLQDLVFFLCIIAVVMIGYGVASRSMVYYPVENGFTTKTNGSIDNSFDGRAVFHQVLYPVYYLLYSQFGNELQNLDNNSDAGWSIATHVLLAFHMIFVNLLLANLLIAMFSKRFDEVHEDTQNIWRSQTYLYTREYYARSPFLPPISLFYDIYYLIRMFVFFIRRTCLKHSEDSKAITFKIVPNNKSIVKEWYEFEDSATYEHAYEKVKEWKATLEKSKLEFDSGNKVKKVQNDNNSDNKAKKDKKVPNDNDPDNILNSLKEIQNDLSKLKLKIEATPGDANMTSK
;
A
#
# COMPACT_ATOMS: atom_id res chain seq x y z
N ASN A 1 -0.57 40.86 23.58
CA ASN A 1 0.56 41.30 24.42
C ASN A 1 1.80 40.47 24.09
N TRP A 2 2.37 40.63 22.89
CA TRP A 2 3.65 40.05 22.48
C TRP A 2 4.43 41.18 21.80
N ASN A 3 5.26 41.85 22.60
CA ASN A 3 6.13 42.93 22.18
C ASN A 3 7.39 42.36 21.50
N ASP A 4 7.83 43.13 20.51
CA ASP A 4 9.16 43.16 19.90
C ASP A 4 10.29 42.53 20.71
N LYS A 5 10.94 41.53 20.11
CA LYS A 5 12.40 41.37 20.21
C LYS A 5 12.96 41.04 18.83
N GLY A 6 13.72 41.99 18.30
CA GLY A 6 14.49 41.85 17.06
C GLY A 6 15.41 40.64 17.12
N SER A 7 15.11 39.65 16.29
CA SER A 7 15.96 38.53 15.95
C SER A 7 16.14 38.56 14.45
N LYS A 8 17.35 38.89 13.98
CA LYS A 8 17.71 38.84 12.55
C LYS A 8 17.38 37.44 12.02
N ALA A 9 16.40 37.35 11.13
CA ALA A 9 16.03 36.10 10.48
C ALA A 9 17.24 35.54 9.70
N PRO A 10 17.59 34.26 9.86
CA PRO A 10 18.61 33.64 9.02
C PRO A 10 18.06 33.56 7.59
N LYS A 11 18.91 33.88 6.60
CA LYS A 11 18.58 33.77 5.17
C LYS A 11 18.19 32.32 4.85
N LEU A 12 16.88 32.07 4.77
CA LEU A 12 16.33 30.86 4.18
C LEU A 12 16.76 30.82 2.71
N ARG A 13 17.53 29.80 2.33
CA ARG A 13 17.76 29.51 0.91
C ARG A 13 16.43 29.03 0.33
N ASP A 14 15.81 29.87 -0.48
CA ASP A 14 14.52 29.66 -1.15
C ASP A 14 14.57 28.40 -2.04
N HIS A 15 13.82 27.39 -1.61
CA HIS A 15 13.19 26.41 -2.51
C HIS A 15 11.66 26.58 -2.45
N SER A 16 11.20 27.76 -2.04
CA SER A 16 9.81 28.19 -2.15
C SER A 16 9.45 28.29 -3.62
N ILE A 17 8.38 27.58 -4.03
CA ILE A 17 7.78 27.78 -5.34
C ILE A 17 7.01 29.10 -5.25
N ASN A 18 7.67 30.22 -5.54
CA ASN A 18 7.00 31.51 -5.73
C ASN A 18 6.15 31.43 -7.01
N TYR A 19 4.85 31.21 -6.85
CA TYR A 19 3.84 31.35 -7.91
C TYR A 19 3.48 32.82 -8.21
N SER A 20 4.03 33.78 -7.46
CA SER A 20 3.84 35.21 -7.71
C SER A 20 4.36 35.66 -9.06
N ASP A 21 5.37 34.98 -9.62
CA ASP A 21 5.96 35.35 -10.91
C ASP A 21 5.16 34.80 -12.11
N SER A 22 4.22 33.87 -11.89
CA SER A 22 3.34 33.36 -12.96
C SER A 22 2.09 34.21 -13.18
N VAL A 23 1.62 34.94 -12.16
CA VAL A 23 0.43 35.80 -12.28
C VAL A 23 0.79 37.19 -12.84
N LEU A 24 2.04 37.64 -12.67
CA LEU A 24 2.51 38.94 -13.20
C LEU A 24 2.89 38.93 -14.69
N LEU A 25 2.70 37.82 -15.40
CA LEU A 25 3.04 37.71 -16.83
C LEU A 25 1.82 37.77 -17.77
N GLU A 26 0.60 37.94 -17.24
CA GLU A 26 -0.61 37.88 -18.07
C GLU A 26 -1.23 39.23 -18.46
N ASP A 27 -0.69 40.37 -18.00
CA ASP A 27 -1.16 41.67 -18.46
C ASP A 27 0.01 42.64 -18.65
N HIS A 28 0.53 42.76 -19.88
CA HIS A 28 1.02 44.01 -20.50
C HIS A 28 1.48 43.74 -21.95
N PRO A 29 0.83 44.31 -22.99
CA PRO A 29 1.27 44.20 -24.37
C PRO A 29 2.37 45.23 -24.63
N ASN A 30 3.61 44.95 -24.20
CA ASN A 30 4.78 45.67 -24.69
C ASN A 30 5.93 44.68 -24.88
N TYR A 31 5.97 44.09 -26.07
CA TYR A 31 7.09 43.27 -26.55
C TYR A 31 8.31 44.16 -26.78
N SER A 32 9.14 44.33 -25.75
CA SER A 32 10.57 44.51 -25.96
C SER A 32 11.19 43.13 -26.21
N ASN A 33 11.86 42.98 -27.35
CA ASN A 33 12.49 41.74 -27.81
C ASN A 33 13.38 41.14 -26.69
N PRO A 34 13.10 39.94 -26.15
CA PRO A 34 13.86 39.39 -25.03
C PRO A 34 15.28 39.04 -25.46
N ASN A 35 16.26 39.39 -24.62
CA ASN A 35 17.67 39.09 -24.86
C ASN A 35 17.87 37.56 -25.00
N PRO A 36 18.68 37.06 -25.95
CA PRO A 36 18.85 35.61 -26.17
C PRO A 36 19.24 34.82 -24.91
N GLU A 37 20.04 35.42 -24.04
CA GLU A 37 20.50 34.82 -22.78
C GLU A 37 19.37 34.60 -21.76
N GLU A 38 18.38 35.50 -21.70
CA GLU A 38 17.20 35.34 -20.83
C GLU A 38 16.29 34.22 -21.34
N THR A 39 16.19 34.06 -22.66
CA THR A 39 15.39 33.00 -23.30
C THR A 39 15.93 31.60 -22.98
N HIS A 40 17.26 31.43 -22.99
CA HIS A 40 17.90 30.17 -22.61
C HIS A 40 17.68 29.86 -21.13
N ALA A 41 17.85 30.84 -20.23
CA ALA A 41 17.62 30.66 -18.79
C ALA A 41 16.16 30.28 -18.48
N VAL A 42 15.19 30.88 -19.19
CA VAL A 42 13.77 30.53 -19.07
C VAL A 42 13.50 29.10 -19.58
N TYR A 43 14.11 28.70 -20.70
CA TYR A 43 13.99 27.32 -21.21
C TYR A 43 14.57 26.29 -20.24
N PHE A 44 15.78 26.50 -19.73
CA PHE A 44 16.38 25.62 -18.73
C PHE A 44 15.54 25.51 -17.46
N ARG A 45 14.92 26.61 -17.01
CA ARG A 45 14.00 26.60 -15.86
C ARG A 45 12.74 25.78 -16.14
N LYS A 46 12.15 25.91 -17.32
CA LYS A 46 10.98 25.12 -17.73
C LYS A 46 11.32 23.63 -17.83
N LEU A 47 12.44 23.29 -18.46
CA LEU A 47 12.92 21.91 -18.60
C LEU A 47 13.21 21.28 -17.23
N ARG A 48 13.87 22.03 -16.34
CA ARG A 48 14.12 21.60 -14.96
C ARG A 48 12.81 21.32 -14.22
N ARG A 49 11.83 22.24 -14.27
CA ARG A 49 10.51 22.04 -13.64
C ARG A 49 9.77 20.82 -14.20
N PHE A 50 9.91 20.54 -15.50
CA PHE A 50 9.33 19.36 -16.12
C PHE A 50 9.94 18.06 -15.55
N HIS A 51 11.27 17.94 -15.51
CA HIS A 51 11.92 16.76 -14.93
C HIS A 51 11.79 16.65 -13.41
N GLU A 52 11.63 17.77 -12.70
CA GLU A 52 11.34 17.80 -11.26
C GLU A 52 9.86 17.49 -10.93
N SER A 53 8.98 17.41 -11.93
CA SER A 53 7.57 17.09 -11.72
C SER A 53 7.40 15.64 -11.22
N LEU A 54 6.43 15.43 -10.33
CA LEU A 54 6.21 14.14 -9.69
C LEU A 54 5.93 12.99 -10.67
N PRO A 55 5.10 13.15 -11.73
CA PRO A 55 4.86 12.08 -12.70
C PRO A 55 6.13 11.66 -13.44
N MET A 56 6.99 12.63 -13.77
CA MET A 56 8.25 12.35 -14.47
C MET A 56 9.24 11.64 -13.55
N LYS A 57 9.42 12.11 -12.31
CA LYS A 57 10.22 11.41 -11.29
C LYS A 57 9.77 9.96 -11.12
N PHE A 58 8.47 9.73 -10.95
CA PHE A 58 7.92 8.39 -10.82
C PHE A 58 8.23 7.52 -12.04
N THR A 59 8.01 8.05 -13.25
CA THR A 59 8.28 7.34 -14.51
C THR A 59 9.75 6.94 -14.63
N TYR A 60 10.66 7.83 -14.25
CA TYR A 60 12.09 7.56 -14.22
C TYR A 60 12.48 6.47 -13.23
N HIS A 61 11.92 6.49 -12.02
CA HIS A 61 12.14 5.42 -11.06
C HIS A 61 11.61 4.08 -11.59
N VAL A 62 10.43 4.05 -12.21
CA VAL A 62 9.86 2.82 -12.79
C VAL A 62 10.74 2.29 -13.92
N ILE A 63 11.14 3.13 -14.88
CA ILE A 63 12.01 2.71 -15.99
C ILE A 63 13.36 2.20 -15.47
N SER A 64 13.97 2.91 -14.53
CA SER A 64 15.24 2.48 -13.91
C SER A 64 15.08 1.17 -13.14
N TYR A 65 13.94 0.95 -12.49
CA TYR A 65 13.66 -0.27 -11.75
C TYR A 65 13.44 -1.47 -12.67
N ILE A 66 12.70 -1.29 -13.77
CA ILE A 66 12.54 -2.34 -14.79
C ILE A 66 13.89 -2.67 -15.43
N PHE A 67 14.70 -1.66 -15.75
CA PHE A 67 16.07 -1.88 -16.23
C PHE A 67 16.92 -2.69 -15.22
N PHE A 68 16.86 -2.33 -13.94
CA PHE A 68 17.50 -3.09 -12.86
C PHE A 68 17.05 -4.56 -12.85
N LEU A 69 15.73 -4.83 -12.90
CA LEU A 69 15.20 -6.19 -12.87
C LEU A 69 15.67 -7.02 -14.06
N LEU A 70 15.67 -6.43 -15.26
CA LEU A 70 16.15 -7.08 -16.48
C LEU A 70 17.65 -7.34 -16.41
N LEU A 71 18.44 -6.36 -15.95
CA LEU A 71 19.88 -6.50 -15.77
C LEU A 71 20.20 -7.59 -14.73
N PHE A 72 19.52 -7.58 -13.59
CA PHE A 72 19.75 -8.56 -12.53
C PHE A 72 19.38 -9.98 -12.97
N SER A 73 18.25 -10.12 -13.69
CA SER A 73 17.84 -11.38 -14.30
C SER A 73 18.87 -11.86 -15.33
N TYR A 74 19.37 -10.95 -16.19
CA TYR A 74 20.41 -11.26 -17.16
C TYR A 74 21.71 -11.76 -16.51
N VAL A 75 22.15 -11.10 -15.44
CA VAL A 75 23.35 -11.51 -14.69
C VAL A 75 23.18 -12.92 -14.13
N LEU A 76 22.06 -13.22 -13.47
CA LEU A 76 21.83 -14.55 -12.87
C LEU A 76 21.67 -15.67 -13.90
N LEU A 77 21.06 -15.39 -15.05
CA LEU A 77 20.81 -16.39 -16.09
C LEU A 77 22.06 -16.68 -16.93
N PHE A 78 22.81 -15.65 -17.32
CA PHE A 78 23.85 -15.80 -18.35
C PHE A 78 25.27 -15.60 -17.85
N LYS A 79 25.49 -14.80 -16.80
CA LYS A 79 26.84 -14.35 -16.39
C LYS A 79 27.28 -14.85 -15.02
N PHE A 80 26.37 -15.41 -14.22
CA PHE A 80 26.67 -15.95 -12.90
C PHE A 80 27.43 -17.28 -12.99
N SER A 81 28.74 -17.18 -13.23
CA SER A 81 29.66 -18.32 -13.38
C SER A 81 30.46 -18.56 -12.09
N PRO A 82 30.88 -19.82 -11.83
CA PRO A 82 31.73 -20.11 -10.68
C PRO A 82 33.08 -19.38 -10.82
N PRO A 83 33.68 -18.93 -9.69
CA PRO A 83 35.00 -18.32 -9.72
C PRO A 83 36.02 -19.34 -10.26
N SER A 84 36.62 -19.06 -11.42
CA SER A 84 37.69 -19.89 -11.98
C SER A 84 39.06 -19.42 -11.46
N ASP A 85 39.96 -20.37 -11.19
CA ASP A 85 41.18 -20.29 -10.35
C ASP A 85 42.21 -19.18 -10.65
N LYS A 86 42.00 -18.26 -11.60
CA LYS A 86 43.02 -17.26 -11.96
C LYS A 86 42.58 -15.79 -11.90
N ILE A 87 41.29 -15.48 -11.98
CA ILE A 87 40.73 -14.14 -11.75
C ILE A 87 39.30 -14.32 -11.23
N PRO A 88 38.82 -13.58 -10.21
CA PRO A 88 37.38 -13.52 -9.94
C PRO A 88 36.70 -12.99 -11.21
N SER A 89 36.04 -13.88 -11.96
CA SER A 89 35.38 -13.58 -13.23
C SER A 89 34.09 -12.77 -13.00
N ILE A 90 34.22 -11.62 -12.34
CA ILE A 90 33.13 -10.69 -12.15
C ILE A 90 33.01 -9.93 -13.46
N ASP A 91 31.95 -10.23 -14.21
CA ASP A 91 31.59 -9.42 -15.36
C ASP A 91 31.22 -8.00 -14.90
N TRP A 92 31.50 -7.00 -15.73
CA TRP A 92 31.13 -5.61 -15.45
C TRP A 92 29.62 -5.44 -15.21
N THR A 93 28.79 -6.34 -15.74
CA THR A 93 27.33 -6.38 -15.54
C THR A 93 26.97 -6.64 -14.09
N GLU A 94 27.69 -7.57 -13.46
CA GLU A 94 27.48 -7.92 -12.05
C GLU A 94 27.92 -6.76 -11.15
N ILE A 95 29.07 -6.14 -11.45
CA ILE A 95 29.52 -4.93 -10.75
C ILE A 95 28.46 -3.83 -10.87
N LEU A 96 27.91 -3.62 -12.06
CA LEU A 96 26.86 -2.64 -12.29
C LEU A 96 25.60 -2.96 -11.47
N THR A 97 25.17 -4.22 -11.38
CA THR A 97 24.05 -4.64 -10.52
C THR A 97 24.33 -4.37 -9.03
N ILE A 98 25.54 -4.68 -8.55
CA ILE A 98 25.95 -4.43 -7.16
C ILE A 98 25.89 -2.92 -6.85
N ILE A 99 26.43 -2.09 -7.75
CA ILE A 99 26.37 -0.64 -7.61
C ILE A 99 24.90 -0.19 -7.57
N LEU A 100 24.06 -0.66 -8.48
CA LEU A 100 22.66 -0.25 -8.58
C LEU A 100 21.82 -0.64 -7.35
N VAL A 101 22.02 -1.85 -6.81
CA VAL A 101 21.37 -2.26 -5.54
C VAL A 101 21.87 -1.41 -4.38
N SER A 102 23.17 -1.10 -4.35
CA SER A 102 23.75 -0.23 -3.33
C SER A 102 23.21 1.21 -3.44
N CYS A 103 23.00 1.75 -4.64
CA CYS A 103 22.33 3.03 -4.84
C CYS A 103 20.92 3.01 -4.24
N MET A 104 20.13 1.99 -4.57
CA MET A 104 18.76 1.85 -4.08
C MET A 104 18.71 1.68 -2.55
N LEU A 105 19.70 1.01 -1.95
CA LEU A 105 19.83 0.92 -0.50
C LEU A 105 20.10 2.30 0.12
N ILE A 106 21.03 3.06 -0.46
CA ILE A 106 21.39 4.40 0.00
C ILE A 106 20.16 5.34 -0.07
N GLU A 107 19.39 5.29 -1.17
CA GLU A 107 18.14 6.05 -1.29
C GLU A 107 17.13 5.68 -0.20
N GLU A 108 16.96 4.39 0.10
CA GLU A 108 16.02 3.93 1.12
C GLU A 108 16.47 4.33 2.54
N ILE A 109 17.78 4.27 2.83
CA ILE A 109 18.37 4.76 4.07
C ILE A 109 18.17 6.27 4.20
N HIS A 110 18.43 7.04 3.14
CA HIS A 110 18.22 8.49 3.12
C HIS A 110 16.75 8.85 3.40
N TYR A 111 15.83 8.12 2.77
CA TYR A 111 14.39 8.27 3.02
C TYR A 111 14.02 7.97 4.47
N PHE A 112 14.53 6.88 5.05
CA PHE A 112 14.29 6.51 6.45
C PHE A 112 14.73 7.60 7.43
N PHE A 113 15.87 8.27 7.18
CA PHE A 113 16.35 9.36 8.02
C PHE A 113 15.53 10.65 7.88
N THR A 114 15.05 10.94 6.66
CA THR A 114 14.32 12.18 6.34
C THR A 114 12.87 12.16 6.82
N GLN A 115 12.35 10.99 7.22
CA GLN A 115 10.97 10.86 7.70
C GLN A 115 10.74 11.61 9.02
N ASP A 116 9.67 12.41 9.06
CA ASP A 116 9.24 13.18 10.22
C ASP A 116 8.69 12.24 11.31
N SER A 117 9.50 11.96 12.33
CA SER A 117 9.02 11.30 13.54
C SER A 117 9.97 11.55 14.71
N VAL A 118 9.37 11.65 15.90
CA VAL A 118 10.03 12.04 17.15
C VAL A 118 10.89 10.92 17.74
N THR A 119 10.61 9.64 17.40
CA THR A 119 11.32 8.47 17.96
C THR A 119 11.71 7.46 16.88
N ASN A 120 12.94 6.93 16.93
CA ASN A 120 13.43 5.95 15.95
C ASN A 120 12.57 4.67 15.90
N PHE A 121 12.04 4.22 17.04
CA PHE A 121 11.13 3.07 17.09
C PHE A 121 9.76 3.39 16.46
N GLY A 122 9.26 4.61 16.65
CA GLY A 122 8.06 5.09 15.96
C GLY A 122 8.24 5.13 14.44
N LYS A 123 9.43 5.51 13.94
CA LYS A 123 9.77 5.45 12.50
C LYS A 123 9.69 4.03 11.98
N LEU A 124 10.37 3.09 12.63
CA LEU A 124 10.42 1.69 12.20
C LEU A 124 9.03 1.03 12.22
N LYS A 125 8.25 1.26 13.29
CA LYS A 125 6.87 0.75 13.36
C LYS A 125 5.98 1.31 12.24
N SER A 126 6.11 2.59 11.92
CA SER A 126 5.39 3.19 10.80
C SER A 126 5.86 2.63 9.46
N TYR A 127 7.15 2.36 9.31
CA TYR A 127 7.76 1.82 8.09
C TYR A 127 7.30 0.37 7.83
N CYS A 128 7.25 -0.47 8.87
CA CYS A 128 6.83 -1.86 8.76
C CYS A 128 5.31 -2.07 8.57
N ARG A 129 4.51 -1.00 8.57
CA ARG A 129 3.05 -1.11 8.36
C ARG A 129 2.68 -1.36 6.89
N ASP A 130 3.51 -0.89 5.96
CA ASP A 130 3.27 -1.05 4.54
C ASP A 130 3.92 -2.34 4.04
N LEU A 131 3.15 -3.29 3.50
CA LEU A 131 3.61 -4.65 3.14
C LEU A 131 4.89 -4.67 2.28
N PHE A 132 5.05 -3.71 1.37
CA PHE A 132 6.17 -3.66 0.43
C PHE A 132 7.48 -3.15 1.05
N LYS A 133 7.42 -2.46 2.19
CA LYS A 133 8.57 -1.91 2.90
C LYS A 133 9.42 -2.97 3.62
N PRO A 134 8.86 -3.85 4.48
CA PRO A 134 9.62 -4.96 5.02
C PRO A 134 10.06 -5.95 3.93
N LEU A 135 9.25 -6.12 2.87
CA LEU A 135 9.64 -6.94 1.71
C LEU A 135 10.93 -6.41 1.05
N ALA A 136 11.03 -5.08 0.86
CA ALA A 136 12.22 -4.43 0.35
C ALA A 136 13.44 -4.62 1.28
N MET A 137 13.25 -4.51 2.60
CA MET A 137 14.32 -4.75 3.57
C MET A 137 14.84 -6.19 3.52
N ILE A 138 13.94 -7.17 3.41
CA ILE A 138 14.31 -8.59 3.26
C ILE A 138 15.12 -8.79 1.98
N ALA A 139 14.72 -8.18 0.86
CA ALA A 139 15.46 -8.24 -0.40
C ALA A 139 16.88 -7.68 -0.26
N PHE A 140 17.04 -6.50 0.32
CA PHE A 140 18.39 -5.94 0.54
C PHE A 140 19.27 -6.87 1.40
N VAL A 141 18.72 -7.40 2.50
CA VAL A 141 19.47 -8.32 3.38
C VAL A 141 19.87 -9.60 2.65
N LEU A 142 18.94 -10.22 1.89
CA LEU A 142 19.22 -11.43 1.13
C LEU A 142 20.26 -11.19 0.02
N PHE A 143 20.19 -10.06 -0.68
CA PHE A 143 21.17 -9.68 -1.69
C PHE A 143 22.59 -9.61 -1.13
N TYR A 144 22.79 -8.93 0.01
CA TYR A 144 24.12 -8.85 0.63
C TYR A 144 24.58 -10.19 1.22
N ILE A 145 23.67 -11.01 1.77
CA ILE A 145 24.00 -12.38 2.19
C ILE A 145 24.47 -13.20 0.97
N GLY A 146 23.76 -13.13 -0.15
CA GLY A 146 24.13 -13.80 -1.40
C GLY A 146 25.49 -13.33 -1.93
N LEU A 147 25.77 -12.02 -1.87
CA LEU A 147 27.10 -11.48 -2.20
C LEU A 147 28.19 -11.98 -1.26
N ILE A 148 27.96 -11.98 0.05
CA ILE A 148 28.94 -12.49 1.02
C ILE A 148 29.23 -13.96 0.74
N LEU A 149 28.20 -14.79 0.53
CA LEU A 149 28.37 -16.21 0.17
C LEU A 149 29.17 -16.38 -1.12
N ARG A 150 28.93 -15.53 -2.12
CA ARG A 150 29.68 -15.52 -3.38
C ARG A 150 31.17 -15.22 -3.17
N PHE A 151 31.53 -14.39 -2.18
CA PHE A 151 32.93 -13.99 -1.91
C PHE A 151 33.61 -14.76 -0.77
N ARG A 152 32.86 -15.51 0.06
CA ARG A 152 33.36 -16.07 1.33
C ARG A 152 34.39 -17.20 1.17
N HIS A 153 34.39 -17.91 0.04
CA HIS A 153 35.47 -18.83 -0.30
C HIS A 153 35.41 -19.15 -1.79
N ALA A 154 36.29 -18.54 -2.58
CA ALA A 154 36.37 -18.74 -4.04
C ALA A 154 36.74 -20.18 -4.48
N GLY A 155 36.68 -21.18 -3.59
CA GLY A 155 37.07 -22.56 -3.85
C GLY A 155 36.12 -23.64 -3.32
N SER A 156 34.96 -23.30 -2.70
CA SER A 156 33.96 -24.30 -2.28
C SER A 156 32.74 -24.26 -3.20
N GLU A 157 32.51 -25.33 -3.98
CA GLU A 157 31.37 -25.44 -4.89
C GLU A 157 30.02 -25.30 -4.16
N GLN A 158 29.95 -25.74 -2.89
CA GLN A 158 28.73 -25.69 -2.08
C GLN A 158 28.31 -24.25 -1.73
N ASP A 159 29.27 -23.38 -1.41
CA ASP A 159 28.99 -21.97 -1.12
C ASP A 159 28.52 -21.23 -2.37
N PHE A 160 29.06 -21.56 -3.55
CA PHE A 160 28.60 -20.99 -4.82
C PHE A 160 27.17 -21.42 -5.17
N VAL A 161 26.83 -22.70 -4.99
CA VAL A 161 25.46 -23.19 -5.19
C VAL A 161 24.51 -22.51 -4.22
N ALA A 162 24.88 -22.38 -2.95
CA ALA A 162 24.08 -21.66 -1.96
C ALA A 162 23.89 -20.18 -2.34
N ALA A 163 24.94 -19.48 -2.77
CA ALA A 163 24.85 -18.11 -3.26
C ALA A 163 23.89 -17.99 -4.45
N ARG A 164 23.96 -18.92 -5.42
CA ARG A 164 23.06 -18.93 -6.58
C ARG A 164 21.60 -19.09 -6.16
N ILE A 165 21.31 -19.99 -5.22
CA ILE A 165 19.95 -20.21 -4.72
C ILE A 165 19.44 -18.96 -3.98
N VAL A 166 20.25 -18.38 -3.09
CA VAL A 166 19.88 -17.16 -2.35
C VAL A 166 19.60 -16.01 -3.31
N MET A 167 20.47 -15.78 -4.31
CA MET A 167 20.29 -14.71 -5.28
C MET A 167 19.09 -14.97 -6.22
N ALA A 168 18.75 -16.23 -6.50
CA ALA A 168 17.56 -16.59 -7.28
C ALA A 168 16.26 -16.33 -6.49
N ILE A 169 16.25 -16.57 -5.17
CA ILE A 169 15.12 -16.18 -4.32
C ILE A 169 15.05 -14.64 -4.24
N ASP A 170 16.20 -13.98 -4.12
CA ASP A 170 16.27 -12.52 -4.04
C ASP A 170 15.66 -11.85 -5.29
N VAL A 171 16.04 -12.28 -6.51
CA VAL A 171 15.47 -11.69 -7.74
C VAL A 171 13.95 -11.86 -7.81
N ALA A 172 13.41 -12.97 -7.30
CA ALA A 172 11.96 -13.18 -7.24
C ALA A 172 11.27 -12.17 -6.30
N ILE A 173 11.90 -11.84 -5.16
CA ILE A 173 11.40 -10.80 -4.25
C ILE A 173 11.45 -9.42 -4.91
N TRP A 174 12.50 -9.11 -5.65
CA TRP A 174 12.57 -7.86 -6.43
C TRP A 174 11.48 -7.77 -7.50
N TRP A 175 11.16 -8.87 -8.19
CA TRP A 175 10.02 -8.92 -9.10
C TRP A 175 8.69 -8.71 -8.36
N LEU A 176 8.49 -9.33 -7.19
CA LEU A 176 7.29 -9.12 -6.38
C LEU A 176 7.16 -7.66 -5.92
N ARG A 177 8.27 -7.01 -5.58
CA ARG A 177 8.31 -5.59 -5.22
C ARG A 177 7.88 -4.68 -6.39
N CYS A 178 7.93 -5.13 -7.65
CA CYS A 178 7.39 -4.37 -8.79
C CYS A 178 5.90 -4.01 -8.61
N LEU A 179 5.13 -4.82 -7.88
CA LEU A 179 3.74 -4.53 -7.55
C LEU A 179 3.56 -3.20 -6.78
N SER A 180 4.59 -2.75 -6.05
CA SER A 180 4.52 -1.46 -5.33
C SER A 180 4.35 -0.26 -6.27
N PHE A 181 4.88 -0.32 -7.49
CA PHE A 181 4.66 0.74 -8.50
C PHE A 181 3.25 0.65 -9.10
N ILE A 182 2.70 -0.55 -9.22
CA ILE A 182 1.35 -0.77 -9.76
C ILE A 182 0.27 -0.15 -8.84
N ILE A 183 0.50 -0.10 -7.52
CA ILE A 183 -0.42 0.55 -6.58
C ILE A 183 -0.69 2.01 -6.93
N VAL A 184 0.31 2.73 -7.45
CA VAL A 184 0.17 4.16 -7.77
C VAL A 184 -0.70 4.38 -9.01
N ILE A 185 -0.86 3.38 -9.87
CA ILE A 185 -1.63 3.49 -11.12
C ILE A 185 -3.12 3.50 -10.80
N PRO A 186 -3.88 4.56 -11.19
CA PRO A 186 -5.30 4.70 -10.81
C PRO A 186 -6.20 3.53 -11.19
N PHE A 187 -5.92 2.89 -12.32
CA PHE A 187 -6.72 1.77 -12.83
C PHE A 187 -6.41 0.45 -12.09
N LEU A 188 -5.15 0.16 -11.77
CA LEU A 188 -4.73 -1.13 -11.22
C LEU A 188 -4.61 -1.13 -9.69
N GLY A 189 -4.39 0.03 -9.09
CA GLY A 189 -4.12 0.18 -7.67
C GLY A 189 -5.24 -0.34 -6.77
N PRO A 190 -6.51 0.09 -6.95
CA PRO A 190 -7.63 -0.41 -6.15
C PRO A 190 -7.78 -1.93 -6.23
N HIS A 191 -7.60 -2.52 -7.42
CA HIS A 191 -7.67 -3.98 -7.58
C HIS A 191 -6.57 -4.71 -6.82
N LEU A 192 -5.33 -4.20 -6.82
CA LEU A 192 -4.23 -4.81 -6.09
C LEU A 192 -4.42 -4.72 -4.57
N VAL A 193 -4.94 -3.61 -4.06
CA VAL A 193 -5.27 -3.46 -2.63
C VAL A 193 -6.41 -4.42 -2.24
N ALA A 194 -7.39 -4.61 -3.13
CA ALA A 194 -8.50 -5.54 -2.92
C ALA A 194 -7.98 -6.97 -2.79
N ILE A 195 -7.11 -7.41 -3.71
CA ILE A 195 -6.46 -8.73 -3.66
C ILE A 195 -5.73 -8.92 -2.32
N GLY A 196 -4.96 -7.92 -1.89
CA GLY A 196 -4.25 -7.98 -0.60
C GLY A 196 -5.16 -8.18 0.60
N LYS A 197 -6.34 -7.55 0.61
CA LYS A 197 -7.35 -7.73 1.66
C LYS A 197 -8.01 -9.11 1.61
N MET A 198 -8.32 -9.60 0.42
CA MET A 198 -8.93 -10.92 0.22
C MET A 198 -7.99 -12.07 0.58
N LEU A 199 -6.66 -11.87 0.46
CA LEU A 199 -5.68 -12.87 0.87
C LEU A 199 -5.73 -13.18 2.36
N GLN A 200 -6.09 -12.23 3.22
CA GLN A 200 -6.21 -12.50 4.66
C GLN A 200 -7.38 -13.46 4.95
N ASP A 201 -8.49 -13.29 4.24
CA ASP A 201 -9.66 -14.17 4.33
C ASP A 201 -9.38 -15.55 3.68
N LEU A 202 -8.53 -15.59 2.64
CA LEU A 202 -8.13 -16.82 1.95
C LEU A 202 -7.37 -17.80 2.85
N VAL A 203 -6.55 -17.33 3.79
CA VAL A 203 -5.66 -18.20 4.59
C VAL A 203 -6.45 -19.29 5.31
N PHE A 204 -7.59 -18.96 5.91
CA PHE A 204 -8.44 -19.94 6.60
C PHE A 204 -8.98 -21.01 5.65
N PHE A 205 -9.36 -20.62 4.44
CA PHE A 205 -9.85 -21.56 3.45
C PHE A 205 -8.73 -22.47 2.91
N LEU A 206 -7.53 -21.91 2.68
CA LEU A 206 -6.35 -22.71 2.33
C LEU A 206 -6.01 -23.73 3.42
N CYS A 207 -6.23 -23.41 4.70
CA CYS A 207 -6.08 -24.41 5.78
C CYS A 207 -7.07 -25.58 5.62
N ILE A 208 -8.33 -25.32 5.25
CA ILE A 208 -9.32 -26.38 4.99
C ILE A 208 -8.87 -27.26 3.83
N ILE A 209 -8.48 -26.65 2.69
CA ILE A 209 -7.93 -27.41 1.56
C ILE A 209 -6.71 -28.22 2.01
N ALA A 210 -5.76 -27.63 2.73
CA ALA A 210 -4.54 -28.30 3.17
C ALA A 210 -4.84 -29.54 4.03
N VAL A 211 -5.79 -29.45 4.98
CA VAL A 211 -6.19 -30.60 5.82
C VAL A 211 -6.75 -31.75 4.97
N VAL A 212 -7.64 -31.44 4.02
CA VAL A 212 -8.24 -32.45 3.14
C VAL A 212 -7.18 -33.06 2.21
N MET A 213 -6.28 -32.24 1.67
CA MET A 213 -5.20 -32.66 0.78
C MET A 213 -4.21 -33.58 1.50
N ILE A 214 -3.75 -33.17 2.70
CA ILE A 214 -2.85 -34.00 3.53
C ILE A 214 -3.55 -35.30 3.90
N GLY A 215 -4.82 -35.25 4.33
CA GLY A 215 -5.60 -36.44 4.69
C GLY A 215 -5.71 -37.44 3.54
N TYR A 216 -6.04 -36.97 2.33
CA TYR A 216 -6.07 -37.80 1.14
C TYR A 216 -4.68 -38.36 0.79
N GLY A 217 -3.63 -37.54 0.82
CA GLY A 217 -2.27 -37.97 0.49
C GLY A 217 -1.76 -39.08 1.42
N VAL A 218 -2.02 -38.96 2.72
CA VAL A 218 -1.64 -39.99 3.70
C VAL A 218 -2.45 -41.27 3.47
N ALA A 219 -3.76 -41.16 3.28
CA ALA A 219 -4.63 -42.31 3.06
C ALA A 219 -4.29 -43.08 1.77
N SER A 220 -4.13 -42.36 0.64
CA SER A 220 -3.82 -42.97 -0.65
C SER A 220 -2.44 -43.65 -0.65
N ARG A 221 -1.41 -43.02 -0.07
CA ARG A 221 -0.09 -43.63 0.03
C ARG A 221 -0.06 -44.83 0.97
N SER A 222 -0.81 -44.80 2.07
CA SER A 222 -0.93 -45.95 2.98
C SER A 222 -1.63 -47.16 2.34
N MET A 223 -2.51 -46.96 1.37
CA MET A 223 -3.22 -48.06 0.68
C MET A 223 -2.39 -48.68 -0.45
N VAL A 224 -1.57 -47.87 -1.12
CA VAL A 224 -0.79 -48.29 -2.31
C VAL A 224 0.57 -48.86 -1.92
N TYR A 225 1.21 -48.31 -0.90
CA TYR A 225 2.55 -48.71 -0.48
C TYR A 225 2.48 -49.51 0.82
N TYR A 226 3.03 -50.72 0.82
CA TYR A 226 3.24 -51.49 2.05
C TYR A 226 4.37 -50.85 2.88
N PRO A 227 4.23 -50.74 4.22
CA PRO A 227 5.30 -50.23 5.07
C PRO A 227 6.49 -51.20 5.05
N VAL A 228 7.58 -50.80 4.40
CA VAL A 228 8.87 -51.51 4.51
C VAL A 228 9.54 -51.06 5.80
N GLU A 229 10.17 -51.99 6.52
CA GLU A 229 10.73 -51.82 7.89
C GLU A 229 11.61 -50.57 8.09
N ASN A 230 12.16 -49.97 7.03
CA ASN A 230 13.08 -48.84 7.10
C ASN A 230 12.65 -47.60 6.25
N GLY A 231 11.38 -47.48 5.85
CA GLY A 231 10.84 -46.24 5.26
C GLY A 231 10.18 -46.40 3.88
N PHE A 232 9.80 -45.26 3.28
CA PHE A 232 9.21 -45.22 1.95
C PHE A 232 10.25 -45.55 0.88
N THR A 233 10.11 -46.67 0.18
CA THR A 233 11.10 -47.09 -0.84
C THR A 233 11.12 -46.09 -2.00
N THR A 234 12.19 -45.28 -2.11
CA THR A 234 12.48 -44.56 -3.36
C THR A 234 13.35 -45.45 -4.23
N LYS A 235 12.81 -45.94 -5.36
CA LYS A 235 13.62 -46.57 -6.41
C LYS A 235 14.35 -45.48 -7.17
N THR A 236 15.53 -45.10 -6.69
CA THR A 236 16.51 -44.33 -7.46
C THR A 236 17.58 -45.29 -7.95
N ASN A 237 17.65 -45.50 -9.27
CA ASN A 237 18.74 -46.18 -9.97
C ASN A 237 19.18 -47.55 -9.39
N GLY A 238 18.23 -48.39 -8.98
CA GLY A 238 18.51 -49.79 -8.61
C GLY A 238 19.10 -50.02 -7.22
N SER A 239 19.39 -48.97 -6.44
CA SER A 239 19.71 -49.08 -5.01
C SER A 239 18.51 -48.68 -4.17
N ILE A 240 18.07 -49.59 -3.28
CA ILE A 240 16.99 -49.33 -2.33
C ILE A 240 17.59 -48.55 -1.15
N ASP A 241 17.47 -47.23 -1.17
CA ASP A 241 17.80 -46.40 0.00
C ASP A 241 16.60 -46.38 0.94
N ASN A 242 16.78 -47.01 2.10
CA ASN A 242 15.78 -47.12 3.16
C ASN A 242 16.10 -46.14 4.30
N SER A 243 16.40 -44.89 3.97
CA SER A 243 16.58 -43.85 4.98
C SER A 243 15.28 -43.07 5.11
N PHE A 244 14.76 -42.92 6.34
CA PHE A 244 13.63 -42.04 6.63
C PHE A 244 14.06 -40.59 6.39
N ASP A 245 14.00 -40.15 5.14
CA ASP A 245 14.21 -38.76 4.76
C ASP A 245 12.83 -38.06 4.70
N GLY A 246 12.65 -37.00 5.49
CA GLY A 246 11.43 -36.19 5.43
C GLY A 246 11.14 -35.63 4.03
N ARG A 247 12.17 -35.54 3.17
CA ARG A 247 12.02 -35.18 1.75
C ARG A 247 11.23 -36.23 0.97
N ALA A 248 11.41 -37.52 1.27
CA ALA A 248 10.68 -38.59 0.61
C ALA A 248 9.18 -38.53 0.94
N VAL A 249 8.84 -38.21 2.19
CA VAL A 249 7.44 -38.00 2.60
C VAL A 249 6.81 -36.85 1.83
N PHE A 250 7.49 -35.71 1.71
CA PHE A 250 6.98 -34.56 0.96
C PHE A 250 6.77 -34.89 -0.53
N HIS A 251 7.76 -35.51 -1.17
CA HIS A 251 7.70 -35.85 -2.60
C HIS A 251 6.66 -36.93 -2.92
N GLN A 252 6.40 -37.85 -1.99
CA GLN A 252 5.43 -38.92 -2.24
C GLN A 252 4.02 -38.51 -1.84
N VAL A 253 3.84 -37.82 -0.70
CA VAL A 253 2.51 -37.48 -0.17
C VAL A 253 1.99 -36.16 -0.72
N LEU A 254 2.78 -35.08 -0.66
CA LEU A 254 2.28 -33.73 -0.94
C LEU A 254 2.38 -33.35 -2.41
N TYR A 255 3.50 -33.67 -3.05
CA TYR A 255 3.74 -33.31 -4.45
C TYR A 255 2.63 -33.85 -5.39
N PRO A 256 2.21 -35.12 -5.31
CA PRO A 256 1.27 -35.64 -6.30
C PRO A 256 -0.16 -35.17 -6.04
N VAL A 257 -0.51 -34.98 -4.76
CA VAL A 257 -1.78 -34.38 -4.35
C VAL A 257 -1.89 -32.92 -4.84
N TYR A 258 -0.80 -32.17 -4.83
CA TYR A 258 -0.76 -30.83 -5.43
C TYR A 258 -1.12 -30.84 -6.93
N TYR A 259 -0.62 -31.81 -7.72
CA TYR A 259 -0.99 -31.94 -9.13
C TYR A 259 -2.47 -32.29 -9.35
N LEU A 260 -3.09 -33.01 -8.42
CA LEU A 260 -4.52 -33.32 -8.46
C LEU A 260 -5.39 -32.05 -8.35
N LEU A 261 -4.95 -31.02 -7.62
CA LEU A 261 -5.65 -29.73 -7.56
C LEU A 261 -5.78 -29.08 -8.94
N TYR A 262 -4.76 -29.27 -9.79
CA TYR A 262 -4.75 -28.78 -11.18
C TYR A 262 -5.33 -29.80 -12.17
N SER A 263 -6.05 -30.80 -11.68
CA SER A 263 -6.66 -31.87 -12.47
C SER A 263 -5.66 -32.71 -13.28
N GLN A 264 -4.39 -32.79 -12.86
CA GLN A 264 -3.39 -33.68 -13.47
C GLN A 264 -3.37 -35.03 -12.75
N PHE A 265 -4.40 -35.85 -12.94
CA PHE A 265 -4.54 -37.15 -12.27
C PHE A 265 -3.92 -38.33 -13.05
N GLY A 266 -3.52 -38.14 -14.32
CA GLY A 266 -3.05 -39.23 -15.19
C GLY A 266 -1.83 -39.98 -14.64
N ASN A 267 -0.85 -39.25 -14.08
CA ASN A 267 0.33 -39.85 -13.47
C ASN A 267 -0.03 -40.65 -12.21
N GLU A 268 -0.98 -40.16 -11.41
CA GLU A 268 -1.44 -40.90 -10.23
C GLU A 268 -2.25 -42.12 -10.61
N LEU A 269 -3.15 -42.05 -11.59
CA LEU A 269 -3.89 -43.21 -12.09
C LEU A 269 -2.94 -44.32 -12.55
N GLN A 270 -1.91 -43.98 -13.33
CA GLN A 270 -0.90 -44.94 -13.77
C GLN A 270 -0.09 -45.52 -12.61
N ASN A 271 0.23 -44.71 -11.59
CA ASN A 271 0.92 -45.18 -10.38
C ASN A 271 0.04 -46.13 -9.55
N LEU A 272 -1.27 -45.90 -9.51
CA LEU A 272 -2.24 -46.77 -8.85
C LEU A 272 -2.36 -48.11 -9.58
N ASP A 273 -2.48 -48.10 -10.90
CA ASP A 273 -2.60 -49.33 -11.71
C ASP A 273 -1.34 -50.21 -11.64
N ASN A 274 -0.15 -49.59 -11.59
CA ASN A 274 1.12 -50.32 -11.61
C ASN A 274 1.51 -50.93 -10.25
N ASN A 275 1.02 -50.38 -9.13
CA ASN A 275 1.50 -50.73 -7.79
C ASN A 275 0.41 -51.30 -6.87
N SER A 276 -0.85 -51.36 -7.31
CA SER A 276 -1.94 -51.89 -6.48
C SER A 276 -2.08 -53.41 -6.64
N ASP A 277 -2.02 -54.14 -5.52
CA ASP A 277 -2.56 -55.49 -5.45
C ASP A 277 -4.07 -55.42 -5.73
N ALA A 278 -4.58 -56.34 -6.55
CA ALA A 278 -5.88 -56.27 -7.23
C ALA A 278 -7.11 -55.98 -6.35
N GLY A 279 -7.03 -56.16 -5.02
CA GLY A 279 -8.10 -55.85 -4.07
C GLY A 279 -8.17 -54.39 -3.58
N TRP A 280 -7.02 -53.73 -3.39
CA TRP A 280 -6.95 -52.35 -2.84
C TRP A 280 -7.00 -51.27 -3.92
N SER A 281 -6.83 -51.67 -5.18
CA SER A 281 -6.93 -50.81 -6.35
C SER A 281 -8.27 -50.08 -6.40
N ILE A 282 -9.39 -50.81 -6.26
CA ILE A 282 -10.75 -50.24 -6.38
C ILE A 282 -11.00 -49.20 -5.28
N ALA A 283 -10.60 -49.49 -4.03
CA ALA A 283 -10.76 -48.56 -2.92
C ALA A 283 -10.01 -47.25 -3.16
N THR A 284 -8.79 -47.33 -3.72
CA THR A 284 -7.97 -46.15 -3.99
C THR A 284 -8.51 -45.33 -5.16
N HIS A 285 -9.03 -45.98 -6.21
CA HIS A 285 -9.73 -45.32 -7.31
C HIS A 285 -11.01 -44.60 -6.84
N VAL A 286 -11.78 -45.23 -5.97
CA VAL A 286 -12.97 -44.62 -5.36
C VAL A 286 -12.58 -43.42 -4.49
N LEU A 287 -11.53 -43.55 -3.67
CA LEU A 287 -11.01 -42.45 -2.85
C LEU A 287 -10.51 -41.28 -3.72
N LEU A 288 -9.83 -41.55 -4.83
CA LEU A 288 -9.43 -40.55 -5.82
C LEU A 288 -10.65 -39.82 -6.40
N ALA A 289 -11.69 -40.56 -6.80
CA ALA A 289 -12.92 -39.95 -7.32
C ALA A 289 -13.58 -39.03 -6.28
N PHE A 290 -13.70 -39.47 -5.02
CA PHE A 290 -14.22 -38.64 -3.93
C PHE A 290 -13.37 -37.39 -3.70
N HIS A 291 -12.04 -37.53 -3.71
CA HIS A 291 -11.13 -36.40 -3.57
C HIS A 291 -11.34 -35.37 -4.68
N MET A 292 -11.43 -35.81 -5.94
CA MET A 292 -11.65 -34.91 -7.08
C MET A 292 -12.99 -34.18 -7.00
N ILE A 293 -14.06 -34.87 -6.58
CA ILE A 293 -15.36 -34.22 -6.37
C ILE A 293 -15.27 -33.19 -5.23
N PHE A 294 -14.69 -33.57 -4.10
CA PHE A 294 -14.68 -32.71 -2.92
C PHE A 294 -13.75 -31.51 -3.07
N VAL A 295 -12.53 -31.70 -3.59
CA VAL A 295 -11.56 -30.61 -3.74
C VAL A 295 -11.84 -29.79 -4.99
N ASN A 296 -11.94 -30.42 -6.16
CA ASN A 296 -11.99 -29.68 -7.43
C ASN A 296 -13.40 -29.20 -7.77
N LEU A 297 -14.44 -29.99 -7.47
CA LEU A 297 -15.82 -29.60 -7.78
C LEU A 297 -16.49 -28.82 -6.65
N LEU A 298 -16.26 -29.18 -5.39
CA LEU A 298 -16.88 -28.49 -4.25
C LEU A 298 -16.01 -27.35 -3.72
N LEU A 299 -14.82 -27.64 -3.17
CA LEU A 299 -14.01 -26.63 -2.46
C LEU A 299 -13.47 -25.54 -3.39
N ALA A 300 -12.92 -25.88 -4.55
CA ALA A 300 -12.40 -24.88 -5.48
C ALA A 300 -13.51 -23.94 -6.00
N ASN A 301 -14.70 -24.47 -6.28
CA ASN A 301 -15.84 -23.64 -6.70
C ASN A 301 -16.40 -22.79 -5.57
N LEU A 302 -16.42 -23.33 -4.34
CA LEU A 302 -16.78 -22.54 -3.16
C LEU A 302 -15.76 -21.41 -2.92
N LEU A 303 -14.48 -21.65 -3.18
CA LEU A 303 -13.44 -20.63 -3.09
C LEU A 303 -13.67 -19.49 -4.07
N ILE A 304 -13.97 -19.81 -5.32
CA ILE A 304 -14.31 -18.81 -6.35
C ILE A 304 -15.54 -18.02 -5.89
N ALA A 305 -16.57 -18.68 -5.38
CA ALA A 305 -17.79 -18.02 -4.88
C ALA A 305 -17.51 -17.09 -3.69
N MET A 306 -16.69 -17.54 -2.72
CA MET A 306 -16.29 -16.70 -1.58
C MET A 306 -15.46 -15.51 -2.03
N PHE A 307 -14.53 -15.70 -2.97
CA PHE A 307 -13.76 -14.59 -3.52
C PHE A 307 -14.62 -13.58 -4.25
N SER A 308 -15.59 -14.02 -5.06
CA SER A 308 -16.51 -13.11 -5.73
C SER A 308 -17.30 -12.27 -4.72
N LYS A 309 -17.88 -12.93 -3.71
CA LYS A 309 -18.65 -12.22 -2.67
C LYS A 309 -17.78 -11.26 -1.86
N ARG A 310 -16.60 -11.70 -1.44
CA ARG A 310 -15.64 -10.84 -0.71
C ARG A 310 -15.12 -9.70 -1.57
N PHE A 311 -14.98 -9.92 -2.87
CA PHE A 311 -14.60 -8.87 -3.80
C PHE A 311 -15.61 -7.74 -3.81
N ASP A 312 -16.89 -8.07 -3.95
CA ASP A 312 -17.95 -7.07 -3.98
C ASP A 312 -18.08 -6.33 -2.64
N GLU A 313 -17.99 -7.04 -1.51
CA GLU A 313 -18.06 -6.44 -0.16
C GLU A 313 -16.92 -5.47 0.12
N VAL A 314 -15.69 -5.80 -0.30
CA VAL A 314 -14.47 -5.06 0.06
C VAL A 314 -14.12 -3.97 -0.96
N HIS A 315 -14.76 -3.96 -2.14
CA HIS A 315 -14.41 -3.05 -3.23
C HIS A 315 -14.55 -1.57 -2.85
N GLU A 316 -15.64 -1.18 -2.19
CA GLU A 316 -15.92 0.21 -1.83
C GLU A 316 -14.92 0.75 -0.77
N ASP A 317 -14.71 -0.02 0.30
CA ASP A 317 -13.73 0.31 1.35
C ASP A 317 -12.30 0.39 0.79
N THR A 318 -11.98 -0.48 -0.16
CA THR A 318 -10.66 -0.54 -0.78
C THR A 318 -10.33 0.72 -1.56
N GLN A 319 -11.30 1.37 -2.20
CA GLN A 319 -11.03 2.63 -2.91
C GLN A 319 -10.55 3.72 -1.96
N ASN A 320 -11.15 3.81 -0.76
CA ASN A 320 -10.74 4.78 0.25
C ASN A 320 -9.36 4.46 0.82
N ILE A 321 -9.07 3.19 1.07
CA ILE A 321 -7.73 2.74 1.50
C ILE A 321 -6.69 3.07 0.43
N TRP A 322 -6.99 2.80 -0.84
CA TRP A 322 -6.12 3.10 -1.97
C TRP A 322 -5.84 4.60 -2.07
N ARG A 323 -6.85 5.47 -1.95
CA ARG A 323 -6.66 6.93 -1.94
C ARG A 323 -5.69 7.38 -0.83
N SER A 324 -5.85 6.82 0.37
CA SER A 324 -4.94 7.11 1.48
C SER A 324 -3.51 6.61 1.21
N GLN A 325 -3.35 5.42 0.63
CA GLN A 325 -2.04 4.88 0.28
C GLN A 325 -1.35 5.68 -0.82
N THR A 326 -2.10 6.06 -1.86
CA THR A 326 -1.60 6.89 -2.97
C THR A 326 -1.08 8.22 -2.48
N TYR A 327 -1.74 8.86 -1.50
CA TYR A 327 -1.21 10.07 -0.86
C TYR A 327 0.14 9.82 -0.17
N LEU A 328 0.27 8.71 0.59
CA LEU A 328 1.52 8.37 1.28
C LEU A 328 2.67 8.13 0.28
N TYR A 329 2.42 7.39 -0.80
CA TYR A 329 3.39 7.17 -1.87
C TYR A 329 3.76 8.48 -2.58
N THR A 330 2.77 9.31 -2.90
CA THR A 330 2.99 10.63 -3.53
C THR A 330 3.92 11.50 -2.68
N ARG A 331 3.65 11.57 -1.36
CA ARG A 331 4.49 12.31 -0.42
C ARG A 331 5.92 11.75 -0.36
N GLU A 332 6.07 10.43 -0.40
CA GLU A 332 7.37 9.77 -0.45
C GLU A 332 8.15 10.12 -1.73
N TYR A 333 7.56 9.95 -2.90
CA TYR A 333 8.22 10.26 -4.18
C TYR A 333 8.53 11.75 -4.35
N TYR A 334 7.74 12.63 -3.71
CA TYR A 334 8.03 14.05 -3.70
C TYR A 334 9.32 14.38 -2.92
N ALA A 335 9.54 13.69 -1.80
CA ALA A 335 10.74 13.84 -0.97
C ALA A 335 11.99 13.15 -1.56
N ARG A 336 11.81 12.17 -2.47
CA ARG A 336 12.92 11.48 -3.15
C ARG A 336 13.65 12.40 -4.15
N SER A 337 14.92 12.07 -4.35
CA SER A 337 15.80 12.72 -5.32
C SER A 337 15.16 12.72 -6.73
N PRO A 338 15.29 13.80 -7.52
CA PRO A 338 14.72 13.89 -8.87
C PRO A 338 15.42 13.00 -9.91
N PHE A 339 16.60 12.45 -9.60
CA PHE A 339 17.46 11.77 -10.58
C PHE A 339 17.26 10.25 -10.56
N LEU A 340 17.52 9.58 -11.70
CA LEU A 340 17.47 8.12 -11.80
C LEU A 340 18.47 7.45 -10.84
N PRO A 341 18.16 6.27 -10.26
CA PRO A 341 19.01 5.46 -9.37
C PRO A 341 20.53 5.33 -9.70
N PRO A 342 20.99 5.33 -10.97
CA PRO A 342 22.44 5.43 -11.26
C PRO A 342 23.05 6.84 -11.08
N ILE A 343 22.29 7.92 -11.32
CA ILE A 343 22.77 9.32 -11.27
C ILE A 343 22.44 9.97 -9.91
N SER A 344 21.40 9.49 -9.23
CA SER A 344 21.00 9.92 -7.89
C SER A 344 22.09 9.63 -6.85
N LEU A 345 22.91 8.60 -7.05
CA LEU A 345 23.99 8.23 -6.13
C LEU A 345 24.89 9.41 -5.75
N PHE A 346 25.28 10.27 -6.70
CA PHE A 346 26.11 11.44 -6.37
C PHE A 346 25.36 12.47 -5.51
N TYR A 347 24.06 12.65 -5.76
CA TYR A 347 23.20 13.55 -4.99
C TYR A 347 22.96 13.02 -3.57
N ASP A 348 22.62 11.73 -3.45
CA ASP A 348 22.29 11.10 -2.18
C ASP A 348 23.54 10.94 -1.31
N ILE A 349 24.68 10.56 -1.88
CA ILE A 349 25.97 10.54 -1.18
C ILE A 349 26.37 11.95 -0.74
N TYR A 350 26.25 12.96 -1.60
CA TYR A 350 26.53 14.34 -1.22
C TYR A 350 25.66 14.79 -0.04
N TYR A 351 24.35 14.48 -0.07
CA TYR A 351 23.44 14.85 1.01
C TYR A 351 23.71 14.07 2.29
N LEU A 352 24.02 12.77 2.21
CA LEU A 352 24.41 11.94 3.35
C LEU A 352 25.72 12.41 3.97
N ILE A 353 26.74 12.74 3.17
CA ILE A 353 28.00 13.31 3.67
C ILE A 353 27.72 14.65 4.34
N ARG A 354 26.91 15.52 3.74
CA ARG A 354 26.52 16.80 4.35
C ARG A 354 25.76 16.59 5.66
N MET A 355 24.86 15.62 5.72
CA MET A 355 24.11 15.25 6.92
C MET A 355 25.04 14.68 7.98
N PHE A 356 26.01 13.85 7.61
CA PHE A 356 27.01 13.27 8.52
C PHE A 356 27.95 14.34 9.06
N VAL A 357 28.43 15.26 8.22
CA VAL A 357 29.21 16.44 8.64
C VAL A 357 28.37 17.34 9.55
N PHE A 358 27.09 17.54 9.25
CA PHE A 358 26.18 18.28 10.12
C PHE A 358 25.90 17.54 11.43
N PHE A 359 25.84 16.21 11.43
CA PHE A 359 25.68 15.36 12.61
C PHE A 359 26.91 15.44 13.52
N ILE A 360 28.12 15.37 12.94
CA ILE A 360 29.39 15.60 13.65
C ILE A 360 29.49 17.04 14.17
N ARG A 361 28.93 18.03 13.46
CA ARG A 361 28.85 19.42 13.96
C ARG A 361 27.71 19.63 14.99
N ARG A 362 26.67 18.79 14.97
CA ARG A 362 25.48 18.84 15.85
C ARG A 362 25.77 18.42 17.28
N THR A 363 26.84 17.64 17.53
CA THR A 363 27.34 17.43 18.90
C THR A 363 27.86 18.73 19.55
N CYS A 364 28.08 19.81 18.78
CA CYS A 364 28.58 21.09 19.28
C CYS A 364 27.60 22.28 19.23
N LEU A 365 26.43 22.18 18.59
CA LEU A 365 25.51 23.32 18.45
C LEU A 365 24.05 22.94 18.72
N LYS A 366 23.47 23.69 19.68
CA LYS A 366 22.13 23.55 20.23
C LYS A 366 21.06 23.81 19.15
N HIS A 367 20.09 22.91 19.14
CA HIS A 367 18.87 22.79 18.34
C HIS A 367 18.26 24.11 17.80
N SER A 368 18.19 24.25 16.46
CA SER A 368 17.04 24.91 15.81
C SER A 368 16.40 23.91 14.87
N GLU A 369 15.10 23.73 15.08
CA GLU A 369 14.26 22.70 14.49
C GLU A 369 13.75 23.15 13.12
N ASP A 370 14.66 23.37 12.17
CA ASP A 370 14.31 23.57 10.76
C ASP A 370 14.67 22.29 9.98
N SER A 371 14.07 21.16 10.37
CA SER A 371 13.94 20.07 9.41
C SER A 371 12.99 20.56 8.35
N LYS A 372 13.52 20.99 7.20
CA LYS A 372 12.74 21.24 5.98
C LYS A 372 12.11 19.92 5.55
N ALA A 373 11.05 19.52 6.26
CA ALA A 373 10.10 18.56 5.75
C ALA A 373 9.66 19.12 4.40
N ILE A 374 9.88 18.35 3.35
CA ILE A 374 9.46 18.67 1.99
C ILE A 374 7.93 18.56 2.00
N THR A 375 7.25 19.55 2.58
CA THR A 375 5.80 19.60 2.73
C THR A 375 5.20 20.31 1.53
N PHE A 376 4.04 19.82 1.08
CA PHE A 376 3.12 20.53 0.18
C PHE A 376 2.50 21.76 0.87
N LYS A 377 3.34 22.65 1.42
CA LYS A 377 2.91 23.82 2.19
C LYS A 377 3.16 25.05 1.34
N ILE A 378 2.07 25.60 0.82
CA ILE A 378 2.08 26.93 0.24
C ILE A 378 1.98 27.89 1.42
N VAL A 379 3.04 28.65 1.69
CA VAL A 379 3.00 29.74 2.67
C VAL A 379 2.72 31.02 1.88
N PRO A 380 1.51 31.58 1.96
CA PRO A 380 1.22 32.85 1.32
C PRO A 380 2.09 33.96 1.91
N ASN A 381 2.72 34.76 1.05
CA ASN A 381 3.60 35.86 1.48
C ASN A 381 2.81 37.04 2.07
N ASN A 382 1.51 37.16 1.77
CA ASN A 382 0.67 38.28 2.19
C ASN A 382 -0.41 37.81 3.17
N LYS A 383 -0.53 38.52 4.30
CA LYS A 383 -1.57 38.28 5.32
C LYS A 383 -2.98 38.57 4.80
N SER A 384 -3.15 39.41 3.79
CA SER A 384 -4.47 39.69 3.22
C SER A 384 -5.06 38.48 2.49
N ILE A 385 -4.23 37.76 1.71
CA ILE A 385 -4.64 36.54 0.99
C ILE A 385 -5.06 35.45 1.98
N VAL A 386 -4.34 35.33 3.10
CA VAL A 386 -4.71 34.40 4.18
C VAL A 386 -6.09 34.73 4.75
N LYS A 387 -6.37 36.02 4.96
CA LYS A 387 -7.67 36.47 5.49
C LYS A 387 -8.81 36.14 4.52
N GLU A 388 -8.61 36.39 3.23
CA GLU A 388 -9.57 36.07 2.17
C GLU A 388 -9.85 34.57 2.10
N TRP A 389 -8.83 33.71 2.25
CA TRP A 389 -9.02 32.27 2.30
C TRP A 389 -9.86 31.81 3.49
N TYR A 390 -9.66 32.39 4.68
CA TYR A 390 -10.48 32.08 5.84
C TYR A 390 -11.93 32.59 5.69
N GLU A 391 -12.11 33.80 5.17
CA GLU A 391 -13.45 34.35 4.91
C GLU A 391 -14.22 33.48 3.90
N PHE A 392 -13.54 32.97 2.88
CA PHE A 392 -14.11 32.00 1.93
C PHE A 392 -14.44 30.65 2.58
N GLU A 393 -13.52 30.08 3.37
CA GLU A 393 -13.71 28.80 4.07
C GLU A 393 -14.90 28.87 5.03
N ASP A 394 -15.00 29.95 5.80
CA ASP A 394 -16.12 30.19 6.71
C ASP A 394 -17.44 30.24 5.92
N SER A 395 -17.51 31.08 4.88
CA SER A 395 -18.72 31.22 4.05
C SER A 395 -19.19 29.89 3.45
N ALA A 396 -18.27 29.11 2.88
CA ALA A 396 -18.56 27.79 2.32
C ALA A 396 -19.03 26.79 3.40
N THR A 397 -18.42 26.83 4.58
CA THR A 397 -18.82 25.99 5.72
C THR A 397 -20.23 26.34 6.21
N TYR A 398 -20.56 27.63 6.27
CA TYR A 398 -21.90 28.10 6.62
C TYR A 398 -22.95 27.64 5.61
N GLU A 399 -22.67 27.79 4.31
CA GLU A 399 -23.59 27.36 3.26
C GLU A 399 -23.85 25.85 3.33
N HIS A 400 -22.79 25.05 3.48
CA HIS A 400 -22.92 23.60 3.65
C HIS A 400 -23.74 23.21 4.89
N ALA A 401 -23.47 23.85 6.03
CA ALA A 401 -24.21 23.61 7.26
C ALA A 401 -25.70 23.96 7.11
N TYR A 402 -26.00 25.09 6.44
CA TYR A 402 -27.37 25.52 6.17
C TYR A 402 -28.12 24.53 5.28
N GLU A 403 -27.48 24.04 4.21
CA GLU A 403 -28.07 23.01 3.35
C GLU A 403 -28.35 21.71 4.10
N LYS A 404 -27.43 21.27 4.96
CA LYS A 404 -27.62 20.06 5.78
C LYS A 404 -28.77 20.20 6.76
N VAL A 405 -28.89 21.35 7.44
CA VAL A 405 -30.02 21.65 8.33
C VAL A 405 -31.34 21.64 7.57
N LYS A 406 -31.37 22.22 6.36
CA LYS A 406 -32.54 22.21 5.49
C LYS A 406 -32.93 20.80 5.06
N GLU A 407 -31.96 19.96 4.70
CA GLU A 407 -32.15 18.55 4.35
C GLU A 407 -32.73 17.76 5.53
N TRP A 408 -32.13 17.88 6.73
CA TRP A 408 -32.60 17.21 7.94
C TRP A 408 -34.02 17.61 8.32
N LYS A 409 -34.34 18.91 8.20
CA LYS A 409 -35.68 19.42 8.43
C LYS A 409 -36.70 18.78 7.48
N ALA A 410 -36.39 18.70 6.19
CA ALA A 410 -37.26 18.08 5.20
C ALA A 410 -37.47 16.57 5.47
N THR A 411 -36.41 15.85 5.86
CA THR A 411 -36.51 14.43 6.23
C THR A 411 -37.35 14.23 7.51
N LEU A 412 -37.18 15.10 8.51
CA LEU A 412 -37.98 15.07 9.74
C LEU A 412 -39.46 15.36 9.46
N GLU A 413 -39.76 16.37 8.65
CA GLU A 413 -41.15 16.69 8.25
C GLU A 413 -41.79 15.51 7.49
N LYS A 414 -41.05 14.84 6.59
CA LYS A 414 -41.50 13.62 5.91
C LYS A 414 -41.77 12.48 6.89
N SER A 415 -40.85 12.22 7.82
CA SER A 415 -41.02 11.17 8.83
C SER A 415 -42.21 11.44 9.76
N LYS A 416 -42.51 12.71 10.06
CA LYS A 416 -43.68 13.10 10.84
C LYS A 416 -44.98 12.84 10.08
N LEU A 417 -45.02 13.16 8.78
CA LEU A 417 -46.18 12.86 7.93
C LEU A 417 -46.43 11.34 7.80
N GLU A 418 -45.38 10.54 7.70
CA GLU A 418 -45.45 9.07 7.71
C GLU A 418 -45.91 8.51 9.07
N PHE A 419 -45.45 9.09 10.18
CA PHE A 419 -45.90 8.72 11.53
C PHE A 419 -47.36 9.08 11.78
N ASP A 420 -47.78 10.29 11.41
CA ASP A 420 -49.16 10.77 11.59
C ASP A 420 -50.16 10.01 10.72
N SER A 421 -49.77 9.64 9.50
CA SER A 421 -50.58 8.76 8.64
C SER A 421 -50.66 7.33 9.19
N GLY A 422 -49.55 6.76 9.68
CA GLY A 422 -49.55 5.46 10.37
C GLY A 422 -50.39 5.43 11.64
N ASN A 423 -50.41 6.51 12.42
CA ASN A 423 -51.25 6.65 13.61
C ASN A 423 -52.73 6.82 13.27
N LYS A 424 -53.07 7.52 12.18
CA LYS A 424 -54.44 7.58 11.66
C LYS A 424 -54.93 6.20 11.23
N VAL A 425 -54.10 5.40 10.55
CA VAL A 425 -54.44 4.02 10.17
C VAL A 425 -54.68 3.15 11.41
N LYS A 426 -53.80 3.21 12.42
CA LYS A 426 -53.97 2.50 13.70
C LYS A 426 -55.19 2.95 14.50
N LYS A 427 -55.54 4.24 14.43
CA LYS A 427 -56.74 4.78 15.08
C LYS A 427 -58.02 4.30 14.40
N VAL A 428 -58.05 4.27 13.06
CA VAL A 428 -59.17 3.67 12.30
C VAL A 428 -59.30 2.16 12.58
N GLN A 429 -58.19 1.46 12.87
CA GLN A 429 -58.22 0.04 13.25
C GLN A 429 -58.63 -0.20 14.70
N ASN A 430 -58.31 0.71 15.62
CA ASN A 430 -58.73 0.66 17.03
C ASN A 430 -60.17 1.17 17.24
N ASP A 431 -60.68 2.08 16.40
CA ASP A 431 -62.07 2.55 16.46
C ASP A 431 -63.07 1.44 16.05
N ASN A 432 -62.58 0.33 15.48
CA ASN A 432 -63.36 -0.91 15.25
C ASN A 432 -63.36 -1.89 16.43
N ASN A 433 -62.71 -1.56 17.56
CA ASN A 433 -62.76 -2.31 18.81
C ASN A 433 -62.89 -1.33 19.99
N SER A 434 -64.13 -0.98 20.33
CA SER A 434 -64.44 -0.17 21.50
C SER A 434 -64.06 -0.91 22.79
N ASP A 435 -63.21 -0.31 23.63
CA ASP A 435 -63.63 0.25 24.92
C ASP A 435 -62.44 0.57 25.85
N ASN A 436 -62.68 1.64 26.63
CA ASN A 436 -62.07 1.98 27.92
C ASN A 436 -60.91 2.99 28.02
N LYS A 437 -61.32 4.12 28.61
CA LYS A 437 -60.74 4.89 29.73
C LYS A 437 -59.61 5.88 29.46
N ALA A 438 -59.99 7.14 29.72
CA ALA A 438 -59.15 8.29 29.96
C ALA A 438 -58.11 8.06 31.08
N LYS A 439 -56.88 8.49 30.82
CA LYS A 439 -55.97 9.03 31.83
C LYS A 439 -55.18 10.20 31.24
N LYS A 440 -55.33 11.36 31.88
CA LYS A 440 -54.43 12.51 31.77
C LYS A 440 -53.11 12.12 32.41
N ASP A 441 -52.03 12.04 31.65
CA ASP A 441 -50.68 12.11 32.19
C ASP A 441 -49.93 13.26 31.52
N LYS A 442 -49.40 14.15 32.37
CA LYS A 442 -48.56 15.29 32.00
C LYS A 442 -47.33 14.77 31.23
N LYS A 443 -47.19 15.15 29.96
CA LYS A 443 -45.95 14.89 29.20
C LYS A 443 -44.86 15.83 29.73
N VAL A 444 -43.94 15.26 30.51
CA VAL A 444 -42.60 15.83 30.77
C VAL A 444 -41.93 16.05 29.40
N PRO A 445 -41.15 17.12 29.18
CA PRO A 445 -40.47 17.32 27.91
C PRO A 445 -39.49 16.15 27.73
N ASN A 446 -39.75 15.30 26.75
CA ASN A 446 -38.78 14.30 26.33
C ASN A 446 -37.92 15.00 25.28
N ASP A 447 -36.62 15.11 25.50
CA ASP A 447 -35.70 15.79 24.59
C ASP A 447 -35.65 15.14 23.19
N ASN A 448 -36.27 13.97 23.02
CA ASN A 448 -36.42 13.23 21.77
C ASN A 448 -37.80 13.37 21.09
N ASP A 449 -38.66 14.30 21.51
CA ASP A 449 -39.94 14.56 20.81
C ASP A 449 -39.65 15.22 19.44
N PRO A 450 -40.11 14.67 18.29
CA PRO A 450 -39.82 15.22 16.96
C PRO A 450 -40.20 16.69 16.79
N ASP A 451 -41.18 17.18 17.56
CA ASP A 451 -41.55 18.60 17.58
C ASP A 451 -40.49 19.49 18.25
N ASN A 452 -39.83 19.00 19.30
CA ASN A 452 -38.72 19.72 19.95
C ASN A 452 -37.49 19.75 19.04
N ILE A 453 -37.20 18.65 18.33
CA ILE A 453 -36.10 18.58 17.36
C ILE A 453 -36.37 19.50 16.17
N LEU A 454 -37.60 19.53 15.64
CA LEU A 454 -37.99 20.42 14.54
C LEU A 454 -37.91 21.90 14.94
N ASN A 455 -38.30 22.24 16.17
CA ASN A 455 -38.17 23.60 16.68
C ASN A 455 -36.69 24.00 16.88
N SER A 456 -35.86 23.10 17.41
CA SER A 456 -34.41 23.31 17.54
C SER A 456 -33.75 23.52 16.17
N LEU A 457 -34.13 22.74 15.15
CA LEU A 457 -33.63 22.92 13.78
C LEU A 457 -34.10 24.24 13.14
N LYS A 458 -35.33 24.70 13.43
CA LYS A 458 -35.81 26.03 13.00
C LYS A 458 -35.02 27.15 13.65
N GLU A 459 -34.67 27.00 14.91
CA GLU A 459 -33.85 27.97 15.65
C GLU A 459 -32.42 28.03 15.08
N ILE A 460 -31.79 26.87 14.85
CA ILE A 460 -30.48 26.75 14.18
C ILE A 460 -30.52 27.34 12.78
N GLN A 461 -31.57 27.07 11.99
CA GLN A 461 -31.73 27.63 10.64
C GLN A 461 -31.87 29.16 10.66
N ASN A 462 -32.64 29.69 11.62
CA ASN A 462 -32.78 31.13 11.82
C ASN A 462 -31.46 31.78 12.25
N ASP A 463 -30.70 31.14 13.12
CA ASP A 463 -29.42 31.69 13.57
C ASP A 463 -28.34 31.62 12.47
N LEU A 464 -28.34 30.55 11.65
CA LEU A 464 -27.51 30.46 10.45
C LEU A 464 -27.86 31.56 9.43
N SER A 465 -29.15 31.85 9.20
CA SER A 465 -29.55 32.94 8.29
C SER A 465 -29.18 34.32 8.81
N LYS A 466 -29.26 34.58 10.13
CA LYS A 466 -28.76 35.82 10.74
C LYS A 466 -27.25 35.95 10.62
N LEU A 467 -26.52 34.84 10.80
CA LEU A 467 -25.06 34.79 10.61
C LEU A 467 -24.68 35.07 9.16
N LYS A 468 -25.39 34.51 8.18
CA LYS A 468 -25.18 34.79 6.74
C LYS A 468 -25.31 36.29 6.44
N LEU A 469 -26.39 36.93 6.91
CA LEU A 469 -26.59 38.38 6.76
C LEU A 469 -25.47 39.19 7.43
N LYS A 470 -24.91 38.70 8.53
CA LYS A 470 -23.82 39.37 9.25
C LYS A 470 -22.49 39.26 8.50
N ILE A 471 -22.21 38.11 7.90
CA ILE A 471 -21.02 37.87 7.07
C ILE A 471 -21.07 38.71 5.79
N GLU A 472 -22.23 38.75 5.12
CA GLU A 472 -22.45 39.57 3.91
C GLU A 472 -22.38 41.09 4.19
N ALA A 473 -22.68 41.52 5.44
CA ALA A 473 -22.69 42.94 5.82
C ALA A 473 -21.33 43.51 6.28
N THR A 474 -20.30 42.70 6.53
CA THR A 474 -18.98 43.17 7.00
C THR A 474 -17.85 42.91 5.99
N PRO A 475 -17.71 43.74 4.95
CA PRO A 475 -16.48 43.82 4.18
C PRO A 475 -15.53 44.78 4.91
N GLY A 476 -14.81 44.33 5.95
CA GLY A 476 -13.84 45.24 6.59
C GLY A 476 -13.23 44.81 7.92
N ASP A 477 -14.00 44.80 9.00
CA ASP A 477 -13.38 44.94 10.32
C ASP A 477 -13.27 43.64 11.14
N ALA A 478 -12.03 43.42 11.57
CA ALA A 478 -11.57 42.38 12.45
C ALA A 478 -12.18 42.50 13.85
N ASN A 479 -12.84 41.44 14.30
CA ASN A 479 -12.71 40.81 15.63
C ASN A 479 -13.89 39.87 15.86
N MET A 480 -13.83 38.68 15.28
CA MET A 480 -14.54 37.55 15.85
C MET A 480 -13.51 36.46 16.11
N THR A 481 -13.05 36.40 17.36
CA THR A 481 -12.56 35.17 17.96
C THR A 481 -13.66 34.12 17.80
N SER A 482 -13.42 33.12 16.96
CA SER A 482 -14.27 31.95 16.87
C SER A 482 -14.26 31.23 18.22
N LYS A 483 -15.44 30.98 18.74
CA LYS A 483 -15.68 30.13 19.90
C LYS A 483 -16.93 29.31 19.66
#